data_AF-G9KSU3-F1
#
_entry.id   AF-G9KSU3-F1
#
_cell.length_a   1.000
_cell.length_b   1.000
_cell.length_c   1.000
_cell.angle_alpha   90.00
_cell.angle_beta   90.00
_cell.angle_gamma   90.00
#
_symmetry.space_group_name_H-M   'P 1'
#
loop_
_entity.id
_entity.type
_entity.pdbx_description
1 polymer ?
#
loop_
_entity_poly.entity_id
_entity_poly.type
_entity_poly.pdbx_seq_one_letter_code
_entity_poly.pdbx_strand_id
1 'polypeptide(L)'
;RLPKAMTCQLAVRRVKSLLQGQGFPDYVAPFGNSQAQDVLDWVPVHFITQASHVKDSCQLPVALVIEVKWTKYGSLLNPQAKVVNVAASLLSSSFPETNSGSERTV
;
A
#
# COMPACT_ATOMS: atom_id res chain seq x y z
N ARG A 1 13.89 16.48 -2.26
CA ARG A 1 13.63 17.08 -3.61
C ARG A 1 13.75 15.95 -4.63
N LEU A 2 12.84 15.84 -5.59
CA LEU A 2 12.96 14.84 -6.67
C LEU A 2 14.03 15.28 -7.69
N PRO A 3 14.86 14.35 -8.25
CA PRO A 3 15.79 14.67 -9.32
C PRO A 3 15.04 15.17 -10.58
N LYS A 4 15.60 16.17 -11.29
CA LYS A 4 15.01 16.76 -12.51
C LYS A 4 14.65 15.76 -13.61
N ALA A 5 15.31 14.60 -13.66
CA ALA A 5 15.04 13.54 -14.65
C ALA A 5 13.82 12.66 -14.30
N MET A 6 13.24 12.79 -13.11
CA MET A 6 12.14 11.96 -12.64
C MET A 6 10.87 12.78 -12.46
N THR A 7 9.83 12.46 -13.24
CA THR A 7 8.50 13.03 -13.02
C THR A 7 7.91 12.48 -11.72
N CYS A 8 7.04 13.26 -11.05
CA CYS A 8 6.37 12.78 -9.85
C CYS A 8 5.58 11.49 -10.10
N GLN A 9 4.87 11.38 -11.22
CA GLN A 9 4.14 10.17 -11.57
C GLN A 9 5.05 8.93 -11.72
N LEU A 10 6.27 9.10 -12.24
CA LEU A 10 7.25 8.02 -12.31
C LEU A 10 7.75 7.64 -10.91
N ALA A 11 8.06 8.63 -10.07
CA ALA A 11 8.49 8.39 -8.70
C ALA A 11 7.40 7.71 -7.87
N VAL A 12 6.14 8.15 -7.96
CA VAL A 12 4.99 7.54 -7.30
C VAL A 12 4.85 6.08 -7.70
N ARG A 13 4.89 5.77 -9.01
CA ARG A 13 4.83 4.37 -9.47
C ARG A 13 5.98 3.55 -8.95
N ARG A 14 7.21 4.09 -8.98
CA ARG A 14 8.40 3.36 -8.56
C ARG A 14 8.38 3.09 -7.06
N VAL A 15 8.07 4.10 -6.23
CA VAL A 15 8.02 3.94 -4.79
C VAL A 15 6.83 3.07 -4.36
N LYS A 16 5.67 3.21 -5.00
CA LYS A 16 4.54 2.29 -4.77
C LYS A 16 4.95 0.83 -5.03
N SER A 17 5.59 0.55 -6.15
CA SER A 17 6.07 -0.79 -6.48
C SER A 17 7.13 -1.29 -5.49
N LEU A 18 8.01 -0.43 -4.99
CA LEU A 18 8.98 -0.79 -3.95
C LEU A 18 8.30 -1.12 -2.62
N LEU A 19 7.32 -0.32 -2.20
CA LEU A 19 6.59 -0.52 -0.95
C LEU A 19 5.71 -1.79 -0.99
N GLN A 20 5.11 -2.09 -2.13
CA GLN A 20 4.26 -3.27 -2.32
C GLN A 20 5.07 -4.56 -2.57
N GLY A 21 6.33 -4.42 -3.00
CA GLY A 21 7.13 -5.56 -3.44
C GLY A 21 6.61 -6.19 -4.74
N GLN A 22 7.13 -7.37 -5.06
CA GLN A 22 6.68 -8.16 -6.19
C GLN A 22 5.52 -9.06 -5.76
N GLY A 23 4.42 -9.07 -6.54
CA GLY A 23 3.30 -9.98 -6.29
C GLY A 23 2.50 -9.66 -5.03
N PHE A 24 2.26 -8.37 -4.75
CA PHE A 24 1.37 -7.97 -3.66
C PHE A 24 0.01 -8.68 -3.79
N PRO A 25 -0.45 -9.40 -2.75
CA PRO A 25 -1.57 -10.32 -2.90
C PRO A 25 -2.92 -9.59 -2.89
N ASP A 26 -3.85 -10.07 -3.72
CA ASP A 26 -5.25 -9.64 -3.68
C ASP A 26 -6.04 -10.32 -2.54
N TYR A 27 -5.53 -11.45 -2.05
CA TYR A 27 -6.16 -12.27 -1.03
C TYR A 27 -5.12 -12.89 -0.09
N VAL A 28 -5.50 -13.16 1.15
CA VAL A 28 -4.67 -13.90 2.11
C VAL A 28 -5.42 -15.08 2.70
N ALA A 29 -4.69 -16.14 3.02
CA ALA A 29 -5.23 -17.27 3.74
C ALA A 29 -5.76 -16.85 5.14
N PRO A 30 -6.91 -17.38 5.58
CA PRO A 30 -7.48 -17.06 6.89
C PRO A 30 -6.71 -17.70 8.05
N PHE A 31 -5.97 -18.78 7.80
CA PHE A 31 -5.13 -19.48 8.77
C PHE A 31 -3.72 -19.74 8.20
N GLY A 32 -2.72 -19.89 9.07
CA GLY A 32 -1.33 -20.15 8.66
C GLY A 32 -1.10 -21.52 8.02
N ASN A 33 -2.04 -22.47 8.19
CA ASN A 33 -1.99 -23.82 7.63
C ASN A 33 -3.04 -24.07 6.54
N SER A 34 -3.70 -23.03 6.03
CA SER A 34 -4.62 -23.17 4.89
C SER A 34 -3.86 -23.64 3.65
N GLN A 35 -4.46 -24.55 2.88
CA GLN A 35 -3.86 -25.01 1.63
C GLN A 35 -4.05 -23.96 0.53
N ALA A 36 -3.08 -23.88 -0.38
CA ALA A 36 -3.12 -22.88 -1.45
C ALA A 36 -4.32 -23.05 -2.41
N GLN A 37 -4.81 -24.29 -2.55
CA GLN A 37 -5.99 -24.62 -3.38
C GLN A 37 -7.34 -24.19 -2.79
N ASP A 38 -7.41 -23.86 -1.49
CA ASP A 38 -8.68 -23.55 -0.80
C ASP A 38 -9.07 -22.06 -0.96
N VAL A 39 -9.00 -21.54 -2.19
CA VAL A 39 -9.07 -20.09 -2.51
C VAL A 39 -10.41 -19.45 -2.12
N LEU A 40 -11.50 -20.22 -2.08
CA LEU A 40 -12.84 -19.71 -1.76
C LEU A 40 -12.96 -19.16 -0.32
N ASP A 41 -12.10 -19.59 0.59
CA ASP A 41 -12.08 -19.14 1.99
C ASP A 41 -11.07 -18.00 2.26
N TRP A 42 -10.39 -17.52 1.22
CA TRP A 42 -9.38 -16.48 1.39
C TRP A 42 -10.01 -15.12 1.65
N VAL A 43 -9.32 -14.33 2.47
CA VAL A 43 -9.76 -12.99 2.88
C VAL A 43 -9.22 -11.98 1.86
N PRO A 44 -10.08 -11.16 1.24
CA PRO A 44 -9.62 -10.14 0.30
C PRO A 44 -8.81 -9.04 1.01
N VAL A 45 -7.83 -8.50 0.30
CA VAL A 45 -7.05 -7.33 0.72
C VAL A 45 -7.72 -6.07 0.15
N HIS A 46 -8.39 -5.30 1.01
CA HIS A 46 -9.05 -4.08 0.59
C HIS A 46 -8.07 -2.90 0.54
N PHE A 47 -7.79 -2.40 -0.66
CA PHE A 47 -6.91 -1.25 -0.83
C PHE A 47 -7.68 0.07 -0.68
N ILE A 48 -7.48 0.75 0.44
CA ILE A 48 -8.11 2.03 0.75
C ILE A 48 -7.30 3.14 0.08
N THR A 49 -7.93 3.78 -0.90
CA THR A 49 -7.32 4.92 -1.62
C THR A 49 -7.73 6.21 -0.92
N GLN A 50 -6.78 6.91 -0.32
CA GLN A 50 -7.01 8.26 0.21
C GLN A 50 -6.63 9.27 -0.88
N ALA A 51 -7.60 10.08 -1.31
CA ALA A 51 -7.33 11.19 -2.22
C ALA A 51 -6.65 12.31 -1.45
N SER A 52 -5.41 12.65 -1.82
CA SER A 52 -4.73 13.83 -1.28
C SER A 52 -5.25 15.09 -1.97
N HIS A 53 -5.80 16.04 -1.21
CA HIS A 53 -6.37 17.29 -1.74
C HIS A 53 -5.36 18.44 -1.94
N VAL A 54 -4.06 18.17 -1.82
CA VAL A 54 -3.03 19.21 -1.93
C VAL A 54 -2.74 19.49 -3.40
N LYS A 55 -3.31 20.57 -3.94
CA LYS A 55 -2.97 21.10 -5.26
C LYS A 55 -1.48 21.50 -5.29
N ASP A 56 -0.84 21.28 -6.44
CA ASP A 56 0.51 21.77 -6.78
C ASP A 56 1.68 21.17 -5.96
N SER A 57 1.52 19.96 -5.40
CA SER A 57 2.62 19.21 -4.75
C SER A 57 2.67 17.75 -5.20
N CYS A 58 3.88 17.19 -5.32
CA CYS A 58 4.04 15.78 -5.60
C CYS A 58 3.71 14.96 -4.34
N GLN A 59 2.67 14.13 -4.40
CA GLN A 59 2.26 13.28 -3.29
C GLN A 59 2.92 11.91 -3.45
N LEU A 60 4.06 11.74 -2.77
CA LEU A 60 4.84 10.52 -2.87
C LEU A 60 4.43 9.56 -1.74
N PRO A 61 4.07 8.30 -2.05
CA PRO A 61 3.84 7.30 -1.03
C PRO A 61 5.17 7.05 -0.29
N VAL A 62 5.15 7.08 1.04
CA VAL A 62 6.34 6.87 1.88
C VAL A 62 6.22 5.64 2.77
N ALA A 63 5.00 5.13 2.97
CA ALA A 63 4.75 3.91 3.71
C ALA A 63 3.54 3.15 3.14
N LEU A 64 3.61 1.82 3.20
CA LEU A 64 2.46 0.93 3.03
C LEU A 64 2.02 0.47 4.41
N VAL A 65 0.78 0.77 4.77
CA VAL A 65 0.16 0.34 6.02
C VAL A 65 -0.79 -0.80 5.71
N ILE A 66 -0.61 -1.91 6.42
CA ILE A 66 -1.48 -3.09 6.33
C ILE A 66 -2.11 -3.30 7.70
N GLU A 67 -3.43 -3.16 7.78
CA GLU A 67 -4.21 -3.44 8.98
C GLU A 67 -4.85 -4.83 8.85
N VAL A 68 -4.56 -5.70 9.81
CA VAL A 68 -5.10 -7.06 9.86
C VAL A 68 -6.02 -7.19 11.07
N LYS A 69 -7.29 -7.46 10.82
CA LYS A 69 -8.25 -7.83 11.87
C LYS A 69 -8.35 -9.35 11.93
N TRP A 70 -8.28 -9.88 13.14
CA TRP A 70 -8.34 -11.31 13.40
C TRP A 70 -9.28 -11.61 14.57
N THR A 71 -9.73 -12.85 14.66
CA THR A 71 -10.54 -13.35 15.77
C THR A 71 -10.04 -14.70 16.24
N LYS A 72 -10.32 -15.04 17.50
CA LYS A 72 -10.08 -16.37 18.06
C LYS A 72 -11.14 -17.33 17.48
N TYR A 73 -10.70 -18.36 16.78
CA TYR A 73 -11.55 -19.39 16.20
C TYR A 73 -11.17 -20.77 16.74
N GLY A 74 -12.15 -21.65 16.91
CA GLY A 74 -11.93 -23.01 17.44
C GLY A 74 -12.32 -23.17 18.91
N SER A 75 -12.00 -24.33 19.47
CA SER A 75 -12.38 -24.70 20.84
C SER A 75 -11.49 -24.02 21.89
N LEU A 76 -11.92 -24.07 23.16
CA LEU A 76 -11.11 -23.58 24.29
C LEU A 76 -9.74 -24.25 24.38
N LEU A 77 -9.65 -25.53 24.01
CA LEU A 77 -8.42 -26.32 24.09
C LEU A 77 -7.51 -26.17 22.87
N ASN A 78 -8.03 -25.67 21.74
CA ASN A 78 -7.25 -25.45 20.53
C ASN A 78 -7.71 -24.20 19.76
N PRO A 79 -7.51 -23.00 20.32
CA PRO A 79 -7.86 -21.78 19.64
C PRO A 79 -6.78 -21.37 18.63
N GLN A 80 -7.22 -20.91 17.47
CA GLN A 80 -6.37 -20.40 16.40
C GLN A 80 -6.78 -18.98 16.03
N ALA A 81 -5.82 -18.15 15.63
CA ALA A 81 -6.12 -16.84 15.07
C ALA A 81 -6.63 -17.01 13.64
N LYS A 82 -7.84 -16.52 13.38
CA LYS A 82 -8.43 -16.46 12.04
C LYS A 82 -8.39 -15.01 11.55
N VAL A 83 -7.76 -14.76 10.41
CA VAL A 83 -7.86 -13.46 9.73
C VAL A 83 -9.30 -13.30 9.22
N VAL A 84 -9.91 -12.14 9.47
CA VAL A 84 -11.29 -11.85 9.06
C VAL A 84 -11.39 -10.63 8.16
N ASN A 85 -10.41 -9.74 8.19
CA ASN A 85 -10.35 -8.58 7.29
C ASN A 85 -8.90 -8.10 7.15
N VAL A 86 -8.53 -7.73 5.93
CA VAL A 86 -7.25 -7.07 5.65
C VAL A 86 -7.53 -5.78 4.89
N ALA A 87 -7.00 -4.67 5.39
CA ALA A 87 -7.03 -3.39 4.71
C ALA A 87 -5.59 -2.92 4.47
N ALA A 88 -5.32 -2.39 3.28
CA ALA A 88 -4.04 -1.82 2.92
C ALA A 88 -4.22 -0.37 2.47
N SER A 89 -3.29 0.50 2.82
CA SER A 89 -3.30 1.90 2.38
C SER A 89 -1.89 2.45 2.22
N LEU A 90 -1.73 3.47 1.37
CA LEU A 90 -0.46 4.18 1.22
C LEU A 90 -0.54 5.50 1.97
N LEU A 91 0.40 5.72 2.88
CA LEU A 91 0.62 7.04 3.45
C LEU A 91 1.51 7.83 2.52
N SER A 92 1.05 9.02 2.14
CA SER A 92 1.78 9.91 1.24
C SER A 92 2.27 11.15 1.98
N SER A 93 3.39 11.69 1.51
CA SER A 93 3.93 12.96 1.97
C SER A 93 4.12 13.90 0.78
N SER A 94 3.95 15.20 1.02
CA SER A 94 4.15 16.22 0.01
C SER A 94 5.64 16.46 -0.23
N PHE A 95 6.06 16.32 -1.47
CA PHE A 95 7.39 16.71 -1.93
C PHE A 95 7.28 17.91 -2.87
N PRO A 96 8.11 18.96 -2.66
CA PRO A 96 8.12 20.11 -3.55
C PRO A 96 8.62 19.68 -4.94
N GLU A 97 7.81 19.93 -5.97
CA GLU A 97 8.22 19.84 -7.36
C GLU A 97 9.02 21.08 -7.74
N THR A 98 10.08 20.92 -8.55
CA THR A 98 10.77 22.07 -9.14
C THR A 98 10.00 22.54 -10.36
N ASN A 99 9.29 23.66 -10.24
CA ASN A 99 8.69 24.35 -11.37
C ASN A 99 9.79 24.74 -12.37
N SER A 100 9.53 24.48 -13.66
CA SER A 100 10.37 24.92 -14.79
C SER A 100 10.29 26.45 -14.93
N GLY A 101 10.90 27.18 -14.00
CA GLY A 101 11.24 28.58 -14.18
C GLY A 101 12.50 28.67 -15.01
N SER A 102 12.36 29.02 -16.29
CA SER A 102 13.46 29.53 -17.11
C SER A 102 13.99 30.81 -16.45
N GLU A 103 14.94 30.70 -15.52
CA GLU A 103 15.83 31.82 -15.21
C GLU A 103 16.86 31.92 -16.35
N ARG A 104 16.41 32.50 -17.46
CA ARG A 104 17.30 33.28 -18.33
C ARG A 104 17.48 34.59 -17.60
N THR A 105 18.64 34.76 -16.96
CA THR A 105 19.12 36.08 -16.58
C THR A 105 20.44 36.30 -17.31
N VAL A 106 20.44 37.42 -18.04
CA VAL A 106 21.44 37.94 -18.97
C VAL A 106 22.82 38.07 -18.33
#